data_AF-A0AB35B797-F1
#
_entry.id   AF-A0AB35B797-F1
#
_cell.length_a   1.000
_cell.length_b   1.000
_cell.length_c   1.000
_cell.angle_alpha   90.00
_cell.angle_beta   90.00
_cell.angle_gamma   90.00
#
_symmetry.space_group_name_H-M   'P 1'
#
loop_
_entity.id
_entity.type
_entity.pdbx_description
1 polymer ?
#
loop_
_entity_poly.entity_id
_entity_poly.type
_entity_poly.pdbx_seq_one_letter_code
_entity_poly.pdbx_strand_id
1 'polypeptide(L)'
;MNDPDLPDSADAPEPTEPHPTARRSPALIAVAVALPVALVVGVLVAAVIAGRDPIQEPVALGTVPAPAAESPECAALIAALPENLGDFERAELMDPAPVGAAAWQADDAKEVVLRCGVDRPLEFNAASPLTVVDAVQWFEVPGEEGLDASTWFAVDRGVYVALTVPHGSGPTPLQDASAAITSTLEQRPLDPAPIPTP
;
A
#
# COMPACT_ATOMS: atom_id res chain seq x y z
N MET A 1 101.96 28.17 -31.36
CA MET A 1 102.43 26.89 -30.79
C MET A 1 101.49 25.81 -31.30
N ASN A 2 102.01 24.94 -32.17
CA ASN A 2 101.58 23.59 -32.60
C ASN A 2 100.11 23.10 -32.53
N ASP A 3 99.63 22.67 -33.71
CA ASP A 3 98.78 21.49 -34.06
C ASP A 3 99.41 20.13 -33.62
N PRO A 4 98.81 18.92 -33.76
CA PRO A 4 97.48 18.49 -34.29
C PRO A 4 96.79 17.31 -33.50
N ASP A 5 95.57 16.89 -33.88
CA ASP A 5 95.19 15.54 -34.40
C ASP A 5 93.66 15.29 -34.45
N LEU A 6 93.25 14.53 -35.47
CA LEU A 6 91.89 14.16 -35.98
C LEU A 6 91.28 12.91 -35.27
N PRO A 7 90.12 12.31 -35.65
CA PRO A 7 88.92 12.76 -36.40
C PRO A 7 87.53 12.26 -35.84
N ASP A 8 86.47 12.65 -36.56
CA ASP A 8 85.22 11.92 -36.87
C ASP A 8 84.17 11.66 -35.77
N SER A 9 82.96 12.20 -35.97
CA SER A 9 81.71 11.40 -35.98
C SER A 9 80.52 12.29 -36.33
N ALA A 10 79.98 12.00 -37.51
CA ALA A 10 78.59 12.05 -37.95
C ALA A 10 77.54 12.76 -37.07
N ASP A 11 76.88 13.69 -37.75
CA ASP A 11 75.48 14.10 -37.62
C ASP A 11 74.54 12.96 -37.12
N ALA A 12 73.82 13.23 -36.03
CA ALA A 12 72.64 12.47 -35.65
C ALA A 12 71.63 13.41 -34.95
N PRO A 13 70.46 13.69 -35.54
CA PRO A 13 69.39 14.36 -34.80
C PRO A 13 68.80 13.37 -33.77
N GLU A 14 68.74 13.77 -32.51
CA GLU A 14 67.95 13.05 -31.50
C GLU A 14 66.49 12.95 -31.99
N PRO A 15 65.87 11.76 -31.99
CA PRO A 15 64.45 11.64 -32.25
C PRO A 15 63.70 12.35 -31.12
N THR A 16 63.07 13.48 -31.44
CA THR A 16 62.05 14.06 -30.56
C THR A 16 60.91 13.04 -30.46
N GLU A 17 60.77 12.40 -29.30
CA GLU A 17 59.61 11.55 -29.03
C GLU A 17 58.33 12.39 -29.24
N PRO A 18 57.42 11.95 -30.12
CA PRO A 18 56.17 12.65 -30.31
C PRO A 18 55.40 12.58 -28.99
N HIS A 19 55.27 13.72 -28.31
CA HIS A 19 54.35 13.84 -27.19
C HIS A 19 52.96 13.47 -27.73
N PRO A 20 52.32 12.40 -27.22
CA PRO A 20 51.03 11.99 -27.74
C PRO A 20 50.03 13.10 -27.43
N THR A 21 49.70 13.90 -28.45
CA THR A 21 48.52 14.76 -28.39
C THR A 21 47.33 13.83 -28.23
N ALA A 22 46.80 13.75 -27.00
CA ALA A 22 45.59 13.04 -26.69
C ALA A 22 44.44 13.69 -27.49
N ARG A 23 44.19 13.19 -28.70
CA ARG A 23 42.94 13.46 -29.43
C ARG A 23 41.84 12.80 -28.61
N ARG A 24 41.21 13.57 -27.71
CA ARG A 24 39.98 13.15 -27.03
C ARG A 24 38.94 12.94 -28.12
N SER A 25 38.70 11.68 -28.45
CA SER A 25 37.71 11.31 -29.46
C SER A 25 36.34 11.81 -29.01
N PRO A 26 35.50 12.35 -29.92
CA PRO A 26 34.18 12.86 -29.58
C PRO A 26 33.28 11.80 -28.92
N ALA A 27 33.55 10.52 -29.20
CA ALA A 27 32.93 9.37 -28.54
C ALA A 27 33.23 9.31 -27.02
N LEU A 28 34.44 9.65 -26.58
CA LEU A 28 34.79 9.69 -25.15
C LEU A 28 34.10 10.84 -24.42
N ILE A 29 33.86 11.97 -25.09
CA ILE A 29 33.14 13.11 -24.52
C ILE A 29 31.65 12.81 -24.38
N ALA A 30 31.04 12.15 -25.38
CA ALA A 30 29.63 11.75 -25.33
C ALA A 30 29.36 10.75 -24.20
N VAL A 31 30.24 9.77 -23.99
CA VAL A 31 30.13 8.79 -22.88
C VAL A 31 30.35 9.46 -21.52
N ALA A 32 31.29 10.42 -21.43
CA ALA A 32 31.58 11.13 -20.18
C ALA A 32 30.41 11.97 -19.65
N VAL A 33 29.49 12.41 -20.53
CA VAL A 33 28.30 13.18 -20.13
C VAL A 33 27.05 12.28 -20.00
N ALA A 34 26.89 11.28 -20.87
CA ALA A 34 25.71 10.41 -20.84
C ALA A 34 25.65 9.56 -19.56
N LEU A 35 26.79 9.03 -19.09
CA LEU A 35 26.84 8.20 -17.88
C LEU A 35 26.41 8.94 -16.60
N PRO A 36 26.95 10.12 -16.25
CA PRO A 36 26.52 10.84 -15.05
C PRO A 36 25.06 11.31 -15.15
N VAL A 37 24.57 11.71 -16.33
CA VAL A 37 23.16 12.09 -16.51
C VAL A 37 22.24 10.90 -16.29
N ALA A 38 22.54 9.74 -16.89
CA ALA A 38 21.76 8.52 -16.69
C ALA A 38 21.77 8.07 -15.22
N LEU A 39 22.89 8.20 -14.52
CA LEU A 39 22.99 7.91 -13.09
C LEU A 39 22.09 8.85 -12.27
N VAL A 40 22.16 10.16 -12.52
CA VAL A 40 21.31 11.15 -11.81
C VAL A 40 19.83 10.87 -12.04
N VAL A 41 19.42 10.61 -13.29
CA VAL A 41 18.03 10.25 -13.61
C VAL A 41 17.64 8.95 -12.91
N GLY A 42 18.51 7.93 -12.93
CA GLY A 42 18.27 6.67 -12.24
C GLY A 42 18.09 6.86 -10.73
N VAL A 43 18.93 7.67 -10.09
CA VAL A 43 18.82 8.01 -8.65
C VAL A 43 17.54 8.78 -8.35
N LEU A 44 17.17 9.75 -9.19
CA LEU A 44 15.92 10.52 -8.99
C LEU A 44 14.69 9.62 -9.13
N VAL A 45 14.65 8.74 -10.13
CA VAL A 45 13.56 7.78 -10.31
C VAL A 45 13.50 6.82 -9.12
N ALA A 46 14.64 6.28 -8.69
CA ALA A 46 14.71 5.39 -7.53
C ALA A 46 14.27 6.11 -6.23
N ALA A 47 14.66 7.36 -6.03
CA ALA A 47 14.27 8.16 -4.87
C ALA A 47 12.77 8.49 -4.87
N VAL A 48 12.18 8.78 -6.03
CA VAL A 48 10.73 8.98 -6.14
C VAL A 48 9.96 7.69 -5.90
N ILE A 49 10.48 6.54 -6.34
CA ILE A 49 9.85 5.24 -6.07
C ILE A 49 9.98 4.90 -4.57
N ALA A 50 11.17 5.05 -3.98
CA ALA A 50 11.41 4.74 -2.57
C ALA A 50 10.71 5.72 -1.61
N GLY A 51 10.48 6.97 -2.02
CA GLY A 51 9.75 7.96 -1.24
C GLY A 51 8.23 7.83 -1.33
N ARG A 52 7.71 6.89 -2.13
CA ARG A 52 6.27 6.57 -2.19
C ARG A 52 5.82 5.57 -1.15
N ASP A 53 6.74 4.90 -0.45
CA ASP A 53 6.42 4.07 0.70
C ASP A 53 6.63 4.93 1.96
N PRO A 54 5.64 5.72 2.42
CA PRO A 54 5.68 6.18 3.80
C PRO A 54 5.84 4.94 4.68
N ILE A 55 6.75 4.98 5.64
CA ILE A 55 6.89 3.91 6.64
C ILE A 55 5.60 3.93 7.46
N GLN A 56 4.58 3.19 7.02
CA GLN A 56 3.30 3.06 7.73
C GLN A 56 3.56 2.14 8.93
N GLU A 57 3.26 2.62 10.14
CA GLU A 57 3.41 1.79 11.33
C GLU A 57 2.36 0.66 11.30
N PRO A 58 2.70 -0.58 11.70
CA PRO A 58 1.73 -1.67 11.72
C PRO A 58 0.52 -1.33 12.60
N VAL A 59 -0.69 -1.62 12.11
CA VAL A 59 -1.95 -1.29 12.79
C VAL A 59 -2.16 -2.24 13.97
N ALA A 60 -2.29 -1.68 15.17
CA ALA A 60 -2.64 -2.45 16.36
C ALA A 60 -4.16 -2.58 16.49
N LEU A 61 -4.68 -3.81 16.43
CA LEU A 61 -6.11 -4.06 16.57
C LEU A 61 -6.45 -4.60 17.96
N GLY A 62 -7.42 -3.96 18.60
CA GLY A 62 -8.05 -4.48 19.81
C GLY A 62 -8.84 -5.78 19.55
N THR A 63 -9.04 -6.54 20.63
CA THR A 63 -9.83 -7.77 20.62
C THR A 63 -11.32 -7.45 20.55
N VAL A 64 -12.00 -7.92 19.50
CA VAL A 64 -13.45 -7.88 19.34
C VAL A 64 -13.94 -9.32 19.21
N PRO A 65 -15.02 -9.73 19.89
CA PRO A 65 -15.59 -11.07 19.72
C PRO A 65 -15.89 -11.39 18.25
N ALA A 66 -15.24 -12.42 17.74
CA ALA A 66 -15.38 -12.87 16.36
C ALA A 66 -15.39 -14.40 16.27
N PRO A 67 -16.44 -15.08 16.77
CA PRO A 67 -16.48 -16.53 16.88
C PRO A 67 -16.45 -17.26 15.52
N ALA A 68 -16.80 -16.57 14.43
CA ALA A 68 -16.76 -17.12 13.08
C ALA A 68 -15.52 -16.66 12.27
N ALA A 69 -14.55 -15.99 12.89
CA ALA A 69 -13.39 -15.43 12.16
C ALA A 69 -12.49 -16.48 11.49
N GLU A 70 -12.44 -17.70 12.04
CA GLU A 70 -11.69 -18.84 11.46
C GLU A 70 -12.50 -19.64 10.43
N SER A 71 -13.71 -19.19 10.08
CA SER A 71 -14.56 -19.88 9.11
C SER A 71 -13.96 -19.86 7.69
N PRO A 72 -14.29 -20.86 6.84
CA PRO A 72 -13.91 -20.84 5.42
C PRO A 72 -14.41 -19.59 4.69
N GLU A 73 -15.58 -19.08 5.07
CA GLU A 73 -16.18 -17.85 4.55
C GLU A 73 -15.29 -16.64 4.81
N CYS A 74 -14.83 -16.47 6.05
CA CYS A 74 -13.92 -15.38 6.40
C CYS A 74 -12.54 -15.54 5.78
N ALA A 75 -12.01 -16.77 5.72
CA ALA A 75 -10.75 -17.02 5.02
C ALA A 75 -10.83 -16.64 3.53
N ALA A 76 -11.95 -16.98 2.87
CA ALA A 76 -12.19 -16.61 1.47
C ALA A 76 -12.31 -15.09 1.30
N LEU A 77 -13.05 -14.41 2.18
CA LEU A 77 -13.17 -12.95 2.14
C LEU A 77 -11.80 -12.29 2.29
N ILE A 78 -11.04 -12.64 3.33
CA ILE A 78 -9.72 -12.03 3.60
C ILE A 78 -8.77 -12.22 2.42
N ALA A 79 -8.80 -13.37 1.75
CA ALA A 79 -7.98 -13.65 0.57
C ALA A 79 -8.41 -12.85 -0.69
N ALA A 80 -9.66 -12.40 -0.76
CA ALA A 80 -10.20 -11.64 -1.89
C ALA A 80 -10.22 -10.13 -1.67
N LEU A 81 -9.81 -9.65 -0.49
CA LEU A 81 -9.77 -8.24 -0.19
C LEU A 81 -8.81 -7.49 -1.13
N PRO A 82 -9.18 -6.29 -1.58
CA PRO A 82 -8.33 -5.50 -2.46
C PRO A 82 -7.14 -4.88 -1.68
N GLU A 83 -6.06 -4.60 -2.41
CA GLU A 83 -4.93 -3.84 -1.88
C GLU A 83 -5.30 -2.40 -1.49
N ASN A 84 -6.35 -1.85 -2.08
CA ASN A 84 -6.81 -0.49 -1.79
C ASN A 84 -8.31 -0.47 -1.53
N LEU A 85 -8.74 0.34 -0.57
CA LEU A 85 -10.12 0.73 -0.34
C LEU A 85 -10.23 2.24 -0.51
N GLY A 86 -10.67 2.71 -1.68
CA GLY A 86 -10.54 4.12 -2.04
C GLY A 86 -9.09 4.61 -1.95
N ASP A 87 -8.85 5.63 -1.14
CA ASP A 87 -7.53 6.24 -0.92
C ASP A 87 -6.73 5.58 0.22
N PHE A 88 -7.22 4.47 0.78
CA PHE A 88 -6.54 3.72 1.86
C PHE A 88 -5.80 2.51 1.28
N GLU A 89 -4.51 2.38 1.58
CA GLU A 89 -3.66 1.27 1.15
C GLU A 89 -3.55 0.18 2.22
N ARG A 90 -3.45 -1.08 1.81
CA ARG A 90 -3.39 -2.24 2.72
C ARG A 90 -2.25 -2.09 3.73
N ALA A 91 -2.60 -2.14 5.01
CA ALA A 91 -1.64 -2.03 6.10
C ALA A 91 -1.31 -3.40 6.71
N GLU A 92 -0.07 -3.53 7.18
CA GLU A 92 0.35 -4.65 8.02
C GLU A 92 -0.32 -4.54 9.39
N LEU A 93 -0.73 -5.68 9.95
CA LEU A 93 -1.29 -5.74 11.31
C LEU A 93 -0.17 -6.06 12.31
N MET A 94 -0.20 -5.39 13.45
CA MET A 94 0.73 -5.67 14.55
C MET A 94 0.46 -7.05 15.16
N ASP A 95 1.53 -7.79 15.47
CA ASP A 95 1.41 -9.07 16.15
C ASP A 95 1.03 -8.93 17.64
N PRO A 96 0.11 -9.77 18.16
CA PRO A 96 -0.62 -10.83 17.45
C PRO A 96 -1.80 -10.27 16.61
N ALA A 97 -1.78 -10.51 15.30
CA ALA A 97 -2.85 -10.09 14.41
C ALA A 97 -4.12 -10.94 14.61
N PRO A 98 -5.31 -10.33 14.79
CA PRO A 98 -6.56 -11.09 14.84
C PRO A 98 -6.83 -11.82 13.53
N VAL A 99 -7.22 -13.09 13.61
CA VAL A 99 -7.71 -13.84 12.46
C VAL A 99 -8.98 -13.20 11.90
N GLY A 100 -9.19 -13.30 10.59
CA GLY A 100 -10.37 -12.70 9.95
C GLY A 100 -10.37 -11.16 9.94
N ALA A 101 -9.22 -10.51 10.16
CA ALA A 101 -9.11 -9.05 10.16
C ALA A 101 -8.17 -8.52 9.06
N ALA A 102 -8.45 -7.30 8.63
CA ALA A 102 -7.65 -6.53 7.69
C ALA A 102 -7.72 -5.04 8.04
N ALA A 103 -6.68 -4.29 7.71
CA ALA A 103 -6.66 -2.85 7.84
C ALA A 103 -6.04 -2.20 6.60
N TRP A 104 -6.41 -0.95 6.39
CA TRP A 104 -5.84 -0.05 5.40
C TRP A 104 -5.58 1.31 6.05
N GLN A 105 -4.54 2.00 5.61
CA GLN A 105 -4.15 3.32 6.09
C GLN A 105 -4.12 4.33 4.94
N ALA A 106 -4.56 5.55 5.20
CA ALA A 106 -4.38 6.69 4.31
C ALA A 106 -3.14 7.52 4.74
N ASP A 107 -2.67 8.40 3.86
CA ASP A 107 -1.50 9.28 4.10
C ASP A 107 -1.63 10.16 5.36
N ASP A 108 -2.85 10.44 5.82
CA ASP A 108 -3.14 11.21 7.04
C ASP A 108 -3.24 10.37 8.31
N ALA A 109 -2.75 9.12 8.26
CA ALA A 109 -2.76 8.11 9.33
C ALA A 109 -4.17 7.70 9.80
N LYS A 110 -5.21 7.97 9.00
CA LYS A 110 -6.53 7.39 9.24
C LYS A 110 -6.55 5.93 8.82
N GLU A 111 -7.29 5.12 9.57
CA GLU A 111 -7.37 3.68 9.38
C GLU A 111 -8.79 3.25 9.01
N VAL A 112 -8.91 2.39 8.01
CA VAL A 112 -10.09 1.57 7.75
C VAL A 112 -9.82 0.16 8.24
N VAL A 113 -10.72 -0.41 9.03
CA VAL A 113 -10.54 -1.76 9.60
C VAL A 113 -11.71 -2.65 9.27
N LEU A 114 -11.43 -3.82 8.68
CA LEU A 114 -12.39 -4.89 8.44
C LEU A 114 -12.18 -6.03 9.44
N ARG A 115 -13.28 -6.52 10.00
CA ARG A 115 -13.33 -7.75 10.81
C ARG A 115 -14.45 -8.65 10.33
N CYS A 116 -14.12 -9.85 9.90
CA CYS A 116 -15.07 -10.87 9.48
C CYS A 116 -15.40 -11.83 10.62
N GLY A 117 -16.64 -12.29 10.68
CA GLY A 117 -17.08 -13.30 11.62
C GLY A 117 -17.32 -12.77 13.03
N VAL A 118 -17.58 -11.46 13.14
CA VAL A 118 -18.00 -10.80 14.38
C VAL A 118 -19.37 -11.31 14.84
N ASP A 119 -19.68 -11.11 16.12
CA ASP A 119 -21.04 -11.33 16.62
C ASP A 119 -22.05 -10.39 15.94
N ARG A 120 -23.33 -10.79 15.97
CA ARG A 120 -24.42 -9.90 15.53
C ARG A 120 -24.38 -8.61 16.36
N PRO A 121 -24.34 -7.42 15.74
CA PRO A 121 -24.38 -6.15 16.48
C PRO A 121 -25.65 -6.07 17.33
N LEU A 122 -25.51 -5.64 18.59
CA LEU A 122 -26.59 -5.70 19.58
C LEU A 122 -27.79 -4.83 19.20
N GLU A 123 -27.52 -3.74 18.49
CA GLU A 123 -28.48 -2.75 18.02
C GLU A 123 -29.23 -3.21 16.76
N PHE A 124 -28.75 -4.27 16.07
CA PHE A 124 -29.39 -4.78 14.85
C PHE A 124 -30.65 -5.56 15.17
N ASN A 125 -31.79 -4.93 14.91
CA ASN A 125 -33.12 -5.45 15.15
C ASN A 125 -34.04 -5.24 13.92
N ALA A 126 -35.26 -5.78 13.97
CA ALA A 126 -36.16 -5.79 12.82
C ALA A 126 -36.63 -4.40 12.35
N ALA A 127 -36.37 -3.34 13.12
CA ALA A 127 -36.63 -1.95 12.75
C ALA A 127 -35.35 -1.19 12.33
N SER A 128 -34.18 -1.84 12.31
CA SER A 128 -32.91 -1.19 11.96
C SER A 128 -32.93 -0.68 10.51
N PRO A 129 -32.51 0.58 10.27
CA PRO A 129 -32.33 1.09 8.93
C PRO A 129 -31.13 0.41 8.27
N LEU A 130 -31.26 0.06 6.99
CA LEU A 130 -30.20 -0.57 6.21
C LEU A 130 -29.89 0.28 4.97
N THR A 131 -28.61 0.38 4.67
CA THR A 131 -28.09 1.02 3.45
C THR A 131 -27.62 -0.06 2.49
N VAL A 132 -28.10 -0.03 1.25
CA VAL A 132 -27.67 -0.99 0.23
C VAL A 132 -26.56 -0.38 -0.61
N VAL A 133 -25.40 -1.04 -0.64
CA VAL A 133 -24.26 -0.68 -1.50
C VAL A 133 -23.79 -1.93 -2.22
N ASP A 134 -23.79 -1.89 -3.55
CA ASP A 134 -23.36 -2.99 -4.43
C ASP A 134 -23.90 -4.36 -3.99
N ALA A 135 -25.21 -4.41 -3.74
CA ALA A 135 -25.96 -5.59 -3.30
C ALA A 135 -25.57 -6.17 -1.91
N VAL A 136 -24.85 -5.41 -1.08
CA VAL A 136 -24.67 -5.67 0.35
C VAL A 136 -25.60 -4.77 1.15
N GLN A 137 -26.29 -5.34 2.14
CA GLN A 137 -27.10 -4.59 3.10
C GLN A 137 -26.27 -4.28 4.34
N TRP A 138 -25.95 -3.00 4.51
CA TRP A 138 -25.14 -2.49 5.60
C TRP A 138 -26.01 -1.88 6.70
N PHE A 139 -25.76 -2.31 7.94
CA PHE A 139 -26.26 -1.68 9.15
C PHE A 139 -25.17 -0.78 9.75
N GLU A 140 -25.45 0.51 9.92
CA GLU A 140 -24.51 1.46 10.49
C GLU A 140 -24.66 1.53 12.02
N VAL A 141 -23.53 1.40 12.72
CA VAL A 141 -23.39 1.80 14.12
C VAL A 141 -22.45 3.00 14.16
N PRO A 142 -22.96 4.22 14.41
CA PRO A 142 -22.11 5.39 14.54
C PRO A 142 -21.16 5.24 15.73
N GLY A 143 -19.95 5.79 15.61
CA GLY A 143 -19.00 5.81 16.71
C GLY A 143 -19.54 6.56 17.94
N GLU A 144 -19.03 6.20 19.12
CA GLU A 144 -19.31 6.93 20.35
C GLU A 144 -18.76 8.37 20.29
N GLU A 145 -19.23 9.25 21.19
CA GLU A 145 -18.77 10.63 21.25
C GLU A 145 -17.24 10.72 21.34
N GLY A 146 -16.63 11.42 20.37
CA GLY A 146 -15.17 11.57 20.27
C GLY A 146 -14.47 10.60 19.32
N LEU A 147 -15.17 9.60 18.78
CA LEU A 147 -14.66 8.74 17.71
C LEU A 147 -15.13 9.28 16.35
N ASP A 148 -14.20 9.71 15.51
CA ASP A 148 -14.50 10.23 14.16
C ASP A 148 -14.62 9.11 13.10
N ALA A 149 -15.43 8.10 13.40
CA ALA A 149 -15.67 6.96 12.52
C ALA A 149 -17.04 6.33 12.76
N SER A 150 -17.54 5.59 11.77
CA SER A 150 -18.70 4.70 11.88
C SER A 150 -18.29 3.26 11.62
N THR A 151 -18.93 2.30 12.28
CA THR A 151 -18.78 0.87 11.95
C THR A 151 -19.99 0.37 11.18
N TRP A 152 -19.74 -0.15 9.98
CA TRP A 152 -20.75 -0.67 9.07
C TRP A 152 -20.73 -2.20 9.11
N PHE A 153 -21.87 -2.82 9.37
CA PHE A 153 -22.01 -4.26 9.44
C PHE A 153 -22.74 -4.80 8.22
N ALA A 154 -22.12 -5.69 7.46
CA ALA A 154 -22.82 -6.49 6.46
C ALA A 154 -23.66 -7.55 7.18
N VAL A 155 -24.98 -7.46 7.06
CA VAL A 155 -25.95 -8.26 7.85
C VAL A 155 -26.75 -9.27 7.02
N ASP A 156 -26.49 -9.34 5.72
CA ASP A 156 -27.19 -10.19 4.76
C ASP A 156 -26.29 -11.30 4.20
N ARG A 157 -25.31 -11.76 4.99
CA ARG A 157 -24.37 -12.84 4.67
C ARG A 157 -24.42 -13.93 5.74
N GLY A 158 -23.79 -15.07 5.46
CA GLY A 158 -23.70 -16.19 6.42
C GLY A 158 -22.86 -15.90 7.67
N VAL A 159 -22.03 -14.85 7.61
CA VAL A 159 -21.21 -14.32 8.71
C VAL A 159 -21.35 -12.80 8.73
N TYR A 160 -21.29 -12.18 9.90
CA TYR A 160 -21.30 -10.71 10.00
C TYR A 160 -19.90 -10.17 9.72
N VAL A 161 -19.82 -9.11 8.91
CA VAL A 161 -18.57 -8.42 8.59
C VAL A 161 -18.69 -6.98 9.04
N ALA A 162 -17.80 -6.55 9.93
CA ALA A 162 -17.71 -5.17 10.37
C ALA A 162 -16.64 -4.42 9.58
N LEU A 163 -16.95 -3.22 9.11
CA LEU A 163 -16.02 -2.30 8.47
C LEU A 163 -16.10 -0.94 9.18
N THR A 164 -15.05 -0.60 9.92
CA THR A 164 -14.93 0.71 10.56
C THR A 164 -14.29 1.69 9.58
N VAL A 165 -15.00 2.77 9.28
CA VAL A 165 -14.63 3.77 8.27
C VAL A 165 -14.60 5.16 8.92
N PRO A 166 -13.48 5.91 8.82
CA PRO A 166 -13.40 7.29 9.28
C PRO A 166 -14.43 8.18 8.58
N HIS A 167 -14.99 9.17 9.27
CA HIS A 167 -15.84 10.14 8.58
C HIS A 167 -15.05 10.93 7.54
N GLY A 168 -15.76 11.39 6.50
CA GLY A 168 -15.14 12.12 5.39
C GLY A 168 -14.40 11.25 4.37
N SER A 169 -14.35 9.93 4.55
CA SER A 169 -13.69 8.99 3.62
C SER A 169 -14.43 8.81 2.28
N GLY A 170 -15.62 9.41 2.13
CA GLY A 170 -16.50 9.18 0.99
C GLY A 170 -17.09 7.76 0.97
N PRO A 171 -17.80 7.38 -0.10
CA PRO A 171 -18.50 6.10 -0.19
C PRO A 171 -17.59 4.93 -0.61
N THR A 172 -16.43 5.22 -1.22
CA THR A 172 -15.61 4.24 -1.93
C THR A 172 -15.12 3.08 -1.06
N PRO A 173 -14.66 3.26 0.19
CA PRO A 173 -14.30 2.13 1.03
C PRO A 173 -15.44 1.12 1.23
N LEU A 174 -16.68 1.61 1.35
CA LEU A 174 -17.87 0.76 1.48
C LEU A 174 -18.19 0.03 0.17
N GLN A 175 -18.01 0.69 -0.98
CA GLN A 175 -18.21 0.11 -2.31
C GLN A 175 -17.20 -1.02 -2.60
N ASP A 176 -15.91 -0.75 -2.39
CA ASP A 176 -14.85 -1.72 -2.64
C ASP A 176 -14.97 -2.95 -1.72
N ALA A 177 -15.28 -2.73 -0.43
CA ALA A 177 -15.59 -3.81 0.49
C ALA A 177 -16.84 -4.59 0.08
N SER A 178 -17.86 -3.91 -0.46
CA SER A 178 -19.06 -4.58 -0.95
C SER A 178 -18.78 -5.47 -2.15
N ALA A 179 -17.91 -5.04 -3.07
CA ALA A 179 -17.45 -5.86 -4.19
C ALA A 179 -16.71 -7.13 -3.70
N ALA A 180 -15.80 -6.99 -2.73
CA ALA A 180 -15.10 -8.14 -2.14
C ALA A 180 -16.09 -9.12 -1.47
N ILE A 181 -17.04 -8.60 -0.68
CA ILE A 181 -18.07 -9.39 0.00
C ILE A 181 -18.96 -10.13 -1.00
N THR A 182 -19.46 -9.46 -2.03
CA THR A 182 -20.34 -10.11 -3.01
C THR A 182 -19.63 -11.16 -3.86
N SER A 183 -18.32 -11.03 -4.05
CA SER A 183 -17.54 -12.02 -4.81
C SER A 183 -17.24 -13.31 -4.04
N THR A 184 -17.35 -13.28 -2.69
CA THR A 184 -16.92 -14.38 -1.82
C THR A 184 -18.01 -14.93 -0.92
N LEU A 185 -18.97 -14.11 -0.51
CA LEU A 185 -19.99 -14.46 0.46
C LEU A 185 -21.37 -14.47 -0.19
N GLU A 186 -22.05 -15.61 -0.10
CA GLU A 186 -23.42 -15.75 -0.56
C GLU A 186 -24.38 -14.90 0.27
N GLN A 187 -25.37 -14.30 -0.39
CA GLN A 187 -26.45 -13.61 0.32
C GLN A 187 -27.30 -14.60 1.11
N ARG A 188 -27.68 -14.21 2.32
CA ARG A 188 -28.57 -14.96 3.21
C ARG A 188 -29.72 -14.07 3.68
N PRO A 189 -30.89 -14.65 4.04
CA PRO A 189 -31.94 -13.89 4.72
C PRO A 189 -31.41 -13.22 5.98
N LEU A 190 -31.88 -12.00 6.26
CA LEU A 190 -31.51 -11.25 7.46
C LEU A 190 -31.93 -12.00 8.74
N ASP A 191 -31.08 -11.95 9.77
CA ASP A 191 -31.36 -12.48 11.13
C ASP A 191 -31.30 -11.37 12.20
N PRO A 192 -32.20 -10.36 12.14
CA PRO A 192 -32.23 -9.29 13.14
C PRO A 192 -32.80 -9.77 14.48
N ALA A 193 -32.41 -9.09 15.56
CA ALA A 193 -33.12 -9.24 16.83
C ALA A 193 -34.60 -8.79 16.72
N PRO A 194 -35.51 -9.34 17.54
CA PRO A 194 -36.86 -8.80 17.69
C PRO A 194 -36.83 -7.33 18.15
N ILE A 195 -37.87 -6.56 17.81
CA ILE A 195 -38.02 -5.19 18.31
C ILE A 195 -38.24 -5.26 19.83
N PRO A 196 -37.47 -4.50 20.64
CA PRO A 196 -37.71 -4.41 22.08
C PRO A 196 -39.15 -3.98 22.36
N THR A 197 -39.90 -4.78 23.13
CA THR A 197 -41.22 -4.38 23.61
C THR A 197 -41.06 -3.34 24.73
N PRO A 198 -41.78 -2.21 24.69
CA PRO A 198 -41.72 -1.18 25.72
C PRO A 198 -42.24 -1.65 27.08
#